data_AF-A0A649Z5F1-F1
#
_entry.id   AF-A0A649Z5F1-F1
#
_cell.length_a   1.000
_cell.length_b   1.000
_cell.length_c   1.000
_cell.angle_alpha   90.00
_cell.angle_beta   90.00
_cell.angle_gamma   90.00
#
_symmetry.space_group_name_H-M   'P 1'
#
loop_
_entity.id
_entity.type
_entity.pdbx_description
1 polymer ?
#
loop_
_entity_poly.entity_id
_entity_poly.type
_entity_poly.pdbx_seq_one_letter_code
_entity_poly.pdbx_strand_id
1 'polypeptide(L)'
;MSLKLPDKGQWAFIGLVMCLVTYYTGSVAVYFLNGKTPLYIWKNFDSMLLWRIITESNIRTDIRLTAIPSLLSGMVSSLIVPVFIIWQLNKTDVALYGDAKFASDNDLRKSKLLKWEKENDTDILVGAYKGKYLWYTAPDFVSLGAGTRAGKGAAIGIPNLLVRKHSLIALDPKQELWKITSKVREKLLGNKVYLLDPFNSKTHQFNPLFYIDLKEESGAKDLLKLIEILFPSYGLTGAEAHFNNLAGQYWTGLAKLLHFFINYDPSWLGEFGLKPVFSIGSVVDLYSNIDRELILSKREDLEGTKGLDENALYHLRDALTKIREYHETEDEQRSSIDGSFRKKMSLFYLPTVRKCTDGNDFDLRQLRREDITVYVGVNAEDMSLAYDFLNCSLTSLWKSRYEKTLTLTRH
;
A
#
# COMPACT_ATOMS: atom_id res chain seq x y z
N MET A 1 -20.71 35.27 -11.10
CA MET A 1 -21.55 34.36 -10.30
C MET A 1 -22.98 34.81 -10.47
N SER A 2 -23.86 34.00 -11.07
CA SER A 2 -25.29 34.33 -11.09
C SER A 2 -25.84 34.11 -9.68
N LEU A 3 -26.46 35.13 -9.09
CA LEU A 3 -27.16 34.99 -7.83
C LEU A 3 -28.35 34.06 -8.04
N LYS A 4 -28.47 33.01 -7.22
CA LYS A 4 -29.72 32.25 -7.13
C LYS A 4 -30.79 33.20 -6.57
N LEU A 5 -31.80 33.51 -7.39
CA LEU A 5 -32.93 34.34 -7.00
C LEU A 5 -34.11 33.46 -6.59
N PRO A 6 -34.98 33.93 -5.68
CA PRO A 6 -36.19 33.20 -5.31
C PRO A 6 -37.11 32.96 -6.52
N ASP A 7 -37.85 31.86 -6.51
CA ASP A 7 -38.86 31.57 -7.52
C ASP A 7 -40.15 32.42 -7.33
N LYS A 8 -41.10 32.33 -8.27
CA LYS A 8 -42.34 33.12 -8.22
C LYS A 8 -43.19 32.87 -6.96
N GLY A 9 -43.22 31.64 -6.45
CA GLY A 9 -43.95 31.29 -5.23
C GLY A 9 -43.25 31.80 -3.97
N GLN A 10 -41.92 31.73 -3.95
CA GLN A 10 -41.08 32.27 -2.88
C GLN A 10 -41.16 33.79 -2.82
N TRP A 11 -41.19 34.50 -3.95
CA TRP A 11 -41.42 35.95 -3.97
C TRP A 11 -42.78 36.35 -3.39
N ALA A 12 -43.84 35.56 -3.65
CA ALA A 12 -45.15 35.80 -3.06
C ALA A 12 -45.12 35.65 -1.52
N PHE A 13 -44.44 34.61 -1.02
CA PHE A 13 -44.24 34.41 0.41
C PHE A 13 -43.39 35.53 1.04
N ILE A 14 -42.28 35.93 0.40
CA ILE A 14 -41.43 37.04 0.83
C ILE A 14 -42.24 38.33 0.91
N GLY A 15 -43.07 38.62 -0.09
CA GLY A 15 -43.97 39.77 -0.10
C GLY A 15 -44.94 39.76 1.09
N LEU A 16 -45.54 38.61 1.40
CA LEU A 16 -46.43 38.47 2.56
C LEU A 16 -45.69 38.74 3.88
N VAL A 17 -44.51 38.14 4.06
CA VAL A 17 -43.67 38.36 5.25
C VAL A 17 -43.23 39.82 5.34
N MET A 18 -42.87 40.46 4.23
CA MET A 18 -42.51 41.88 4.19
C MET A 18 -43.67 42.78 4.61
N CYS A 19 -44.91 42.48 4.19
CA CYS A 19 -46.09 43.21 4.62
C CYS A 19 -46.31 43.10 6.14
N LEU A 20 -46.15 41.90 6.70
CA LEU A 20 -46.25 41.68 8.16
C LEU A 20 -45.15 42.44 8.90
N VAL A 21 -43.89 42.31 8.46
CA VAL A 21 -42.76 43.02 9.08
C VAL A 21 -42.97 44.53 9.01
N THR A 22 -43.40 45.06 7.86
CA THR A 22 -43.71 46.48 7.67
C THR A 22 -44.79 46.96 8.65
N TYR A 23 -45.84 46.16 8.83
CA TYR A 23 -46.93 46.49 9.74
C TYR A 23 -46.49 46.51 11.20
N TYR A 24 -45.77 45.48 11.68
CA TYR A 24 -45.33 45.40 13.08
C TYR A 24 -44.22 46.41 13.41
N THR A 25 -43.22 46.54 12.55
CA THR A 25 -42.14 47.53 12.75
C THR A 25 -42.66 48.95 12.62
N GLY A 26 -43.59 49.21 11.69
CA GLY A 26 -44.31 50.48 11.61
C GLY A 26 -45.11 50.78 12.87
N SER A 27 -45.81 49.79 13.43
CA SER A 27 -46.56 49.95 14.69
C SER A 27 -45.65 50.34 15.85
N VAL A 28 -44.46 49.74 15.95
CA VAL A 28 -43.43 50.11 16.94
C VAL A 28 -42.89 51.53 16.67
N ALA A 29 -42.65 51.89 15.41
CA ALA A 29 -42.13 53.19 15.03
C ALA A 29 -43.09 54.34 15.38
N VAL A 30 -44.41 54.12 15.33
CA VAL A 30 -45.41 55.10 15.81
C VAL A 30 -45.13 55.48 17.26
N TYR A 31 -44.88 54.52 18.16
CA TYR A 31 -44.63 54.83 19.56
C TYR A 31 -43.35 55.66 19.74
N PHE A 32 -42.28 55.34 19.02
CA PHE A 32 -41.02 56.08 19.07
C PHE A 32 -41.16 57.50 18.54
N LEU A 33 -41.85 57.69 17.42
CA LEU A 33 -42.10 59.00 16.82
C LEU A 33 -43.00 59.89 17.70
N ASN A 34 -43.79 59.29 18.59
CA ASN A 34 -44.58 59.98 19.61
C ASN A 34 -43.88 60.05 20.99
N GLY A 35 -42.55 59.87 21.02
CA GLY A 35 -41.71 60.11 22.21
C GLY A 35 -41.85 59.06 23.32
N LYS A 36 -42.37 57.87 23.04
CA LYS A 36 -42.50 56.79 24.03
C LYS A 36 -41.19 56.02 24.19
N THR A 37 -40.87 55.65 25.42
CA THR A 37 -39.66 54.89 25.75
C THR A 37 -39.83 53.39 25.43
N PRO A 38 -38.74 52.65 25.16
CA PRO A 38 -38.81 51.21 24.89
C PRO A 38 -39.54 50.41 25.98
N LEU A 39 -39.35 50.78 27.25
CA LEU A 39 -39.98 50.12 28.39
C LEU A 39 -41.51 50.29 28.41
N TYR A 40 -41.98 51.46 27.93
CA TYR A 40 -43.41 51.74 27.78
C TYR A 40 -44.02 50.92 26.63
N ILE A 41 -43.31 50.83 25.50
CA ILE A 41 -43.74 50.08 24.32
C ILE A 41 -43.89 48.60 24.68
N TRP A 42 -42.91 48.01 25.35
CA TRP A 42 -42.95 46.60 25.73
C TRP A 42 -44.17 46.23 26.58
N LYS A 43 -44.57 47.12 27.50
CA LYS A 43 -45.72 46.86 28.40
C LYS A 43 -47.08 47.17 27.78
N ASN A 44 -47.14 48.04 26.77
CA ASN A 44 -48.40 48.58 26.23
C ASN A 44 -48.49 48.43 24.71
N PHE A 45 -47.81 47.44 24.14
CA PHE A 45 -47.79 47.22 22.71
C PHE A 45 -49.16 46.78 22.23
N ASP A 46 -49.77 47.58 21.35
CA ASP A 46 -51.01 47.22 20.66
C ASP A 46 -50.70 46.91 19.20
N SER A 47 -50.92 45.66 18.82
CA SER A 47 -50.71 45.19 17.45
C SER A 47 -51.69 45.78 16.45
N MET A 48 -52.82 46.34 16.88
CA MET A 48 -53.79 47.02 16.01
C MET A 48 -53.56 48.53 15.92
N LEU A 49 -52.58 49.08 16.64
CA LEU A 49 -52.39 50.53 16.75
C LEU A 49 -52.29 51.21 15.37
N LEU A 50 -51.44 50.68 14.49
CA LEU A 50 -51.23 51.28 13.17
C LEU A 50 -52.49 51.19 12.30
N TRP A 51 -53.23 50.09 12.37
CA TRP A 51 -54.52 49.92 11.70
C TRP A 51 -55.55 50.94 12.19
N ARG A 52 -55.69 51.10 13.51
CA ARG A 52 -56.64 52.05 14.10
C ARG A 52 -56.30 53.48 13.72
N ILE A 53 -55.03 53.89 13.80
CA ILE A 53 -54.58 55.23 13.41
C ILE A 53 -54.92 55.57 11.95
N ILE A 54 -54.89 54.57 11.07
CA ILE A 54 -55.20 54.74 9.65
C ILE A 54 -56.71 54.80 9.41
N THR A 55 -57.48 53.91 10.05
CA THR A 55 -58.90 53.66 9.73
C THR A 55 -59.91 54.42 10.57
N GLU A 56 -59.61 54.69 11.84
CA GLU A 56 -60.54 55.35 12.76
C GLU A 56 -60.45 56.88 12.65
N SER A 57 -61.61 57.54 12.57
CA SER A 57 -61.70 59.00 12.42
C SER A 57 -61.55 59.78 13.73
N ASN A 58 -61.63 59.10 14.88
CA ASN A 58 -61.61 59.71 16.22
C ASN A 58 -60.21 59.89 16.83
N ILE A 59 -59.14 59.69 16.04
CA ILE A 59 -57.76 59.78 16.51
C ILE A 59 -57.20 61.18 16.28
N ARG A 60 -56.50 61.67 17.30
CA ARG A 60 -55.78 62.94 17.36
C ARG A 60 -54.88 63.16 16.12
N THR A 61 -55.03 64.31 15.46
CA THR A 61 -54.45 64.59 14.14
C THR A 61 -52.91 64.59 14.14
N ASP A 62 -52.32 65.02 15.24
CA ASP A 62 -50.87 64.98 15.53
C ASP A 62 -50.33 63.54 15.50
N ILE A 63 -51.03 62.60 16.13
CA ILE A 63 -50.64 61.18 16.13
C ILE A 63 -50.84 60.57 14.74
N ARG A 64 -51.91 60.95 14.04
CA ARG A 64 -52.21 60.45 12.69
C ARG A 64 -51.14 60.82 11.66
N LEU A 65 -50.54 62.00 11.79
CA LEU A 65 -49.42 62.43 10.93
C LEU A 65 -48.17 61.55 11.10
N THR A 66 -47.99 60.89 12.25
CA THR A 66 -46.86 59.97 12.47
C THR A 66 -47.05 58.60 11.81
N ALA A 67 -48.24 58.26 11.34
CA ALA A 67 -48.51 56.99 10.66
C ALA A 67 -47.75 56.84 9.34
N ILE A 68 -47.65 57.91 8.55
CA ILE A 68 -46.96 57.91 7.25
C ILE A 68 -45.45 57.63 7.41
N PRO A 69 -44.67 58.37 8.23
CA PRO A 69 -43.26 58.07 8.44
C PRO A 69 -43.04 56.70 9.11
N SER A 70 -43.96 56.25 9.96
CA SER A 70 -43.88 54.91 10.57
C SER A 70 -44.02 53.78 9.54
N LEU A 71 -44.98 53.88 8.61
CA LEU A 71 -45.14 52.92 7.50
C LEU A 71 -43.91 52.89 6.58
N LEU A 72 -43.36 54.07 6.25
CA LEU A 72 -42.13 54.16 5.46
C LEU A 72 -40.95 53.51 6.18
N SER A 73 -40.79 53.75 7.49
CA SER A 73 -39.73 53.12 8.28
C SER A 73 -39.88 51.59 8.35
N GLY A 74 -41.11 51.09 8.45
CA GLY A 74 -41.37 49.65 8.41
C GLY A 74 -41.12 49.02 7.05
N MET A 75 -41.44 49.75 5.97
CA MET A 75 -41.20 49.31 4.60
C MET A 75 -39.69 49.24 4.29
N VAL A 76 -38.90 50.19 4.79
CA VAL A 76 -37.43 50.13 4.70
C VAL A 76 -36.90 48.95 5.53
N SER A 77 -37.42 48.73 6.74
CA SER A 77 -37.01 47.60 7.58
C SER A 77 -37.32 46.23 6.96
N SER A 78 -38.40 46.11 6.17
CA SER A 78 -38.78 44.84 5.57
C SER A 78 -37.87 44.39 4.42
N LEU A 79 -37.05 45.29 3.86
CA LEU A 79 -36.02 44.96 2.86
C LEU A 79 -34.93 44.02 3.39
N ILE A 80 -34.79 43.88 4.71
CA ILE A 80 -33.86 42.90 5.33
C ILE A 80 -34.26 41.46 4.97
N VAL A 81 -35.55 41.18 4.82
CA VAL A 81 -36.09 39.84 4.55
C VAL A 81 -35.58 39.27 3.21
N PRO A 82 -35.75 39.94 2.05
CA PRO A 82 -35.23 39.43 0.78
C PRO A 82 -33.70 39.37 0.78
N VAL A 83 -33.01 40.34 1.39
CA VAL A 83 -31.54 40.33 1.49
C VAL A 83 -31.03 39.10 2.24
N PHE A 84 -31.65 38.79 3.38
CA PHE A 84 -31.29 37.63 4.20
C PHE A 84 -31.55 36.29 3.47
N ILE A 85 -32.69 36.17 2.79
CA ILE A 85 -33.04 34.95 2.03
C ILE A 85 -32.09 34.76 0.85
N ILE A 86 -31.80 35.81 0.08
CA ILE A 86 -30.83 35.74 -1.03
C ILE A 86 -29.44 35.37 -0.50
N TRP A 87 -29.02 35.92 0.63
CA TRP A 87 -27.75 35.54 1.27
C TRP A 87 -27.73 34.07 1.67
N GLN A 88 -28.82 33.55 2.24
CA GLN A 88 -28.91 32.16 2.67
C GLN A 88 -28.96 31.17 1.50
N LEU A 89 -29.67 31.50 0.42
CA LEU A 89 -29.75 30.69 -0.80
C LEU A 89 -28.41 30.60 -1.55
N ASN A 90 -27.53 31.58 -1.35
CA ASN A 90 -26.21 31.63 -1.97
C ASN A 90 -25.09 31.25 -1.00
N LYS A 91 -25.40 30.71 0.20
CA LYS A 91 -24.39 29.99 0.99
C LYS A 91 -23.95 28.76 0.20
N THR A 92 -22.65 28.57 0.10
CA THR A 92 -22.00 27.48 -0.66
C THR A 92 -22.61 26.13 -0.33
N ASP A 93 -23.09 25.43 -1.36
CA ASP A 93 -23.64 24.08 -1.27
C ASP A 93 -22.57 23.13 -0.70
N VAL A 94 -22.90 22.43 0.39
CA VAL A 94 -22.05 21.36 0.93
C VAL A 94 -22.27 20.13 0.05
N ALA A 95 -21.27 19.72 -0.71
CA ALA A 95 -21.36 18.56 -1.59
C ALA A 95 -21.70 17.29 -0.81
N LEU A 96 -22.79 16.61 -1.17
CA LEU A 96 -23.34 15.45 -0.46
C LEU A 96 -22.40 14.23 -0.40
N TYR A 97 -21.49 14.10 -1.38
CA TYR A 97 -20.62 12.92 -1.54
C TYR A 97 -19.12 13.25 -1.39
N GLY A 98 -18.81 14.44 -0.87
CA GLY A 98 -17.45 14.97 -0.84
C GLY A 98 -17.07 15.60 -2.18
N ASP A 99 -16.50 16.80 -2.12
CA ASP A 99 -16.00 17.50 -3.31
C ASP A 99 -14.48 17.31 -3.39
N ALA A 100 -14.02 16.59 -4.41
CA ALA A 100 -12.60 16.40 -4.64
C ALA A 100 -12.01 17.71 -5.16
N LYS A 101 -11.23 18.38 -4.31
CA LYS A 101 -10.53 19.62 -4.66
C LYS A 101 -9.02 19.42 -4.59
N PHE A 102 -8.28 20.21 -5.37
CA PHE A 102 -6.85 20.37 -5.13
C PHE A 102 -6.59 20.97 -3.76
N ALA A 103 -5.56 20.47 -3.08
CA ALA A 103 -5.19 20.95 -1.76
C ALA A 103 -4.70 22.42 -1.81
N SER A 104 -5.22 23.24 -0.91
CA SER A 104 -4.72 24.60 -0.66
C SER A 104 -3.63 24.61 0.42
N ASP A 105 -2.93 25.73 0.58
CA ASP A 105 -1.98 25.95 1.67
C ASP A 105 -2.60 25.67 3.05
N ASN A 106 -3.88 26.02 3.24
CA ASN A 106 -4.58 25.78 4.50
C ASN A 106 -4.88 24.29 4.71
N ASP A 107 -5.19 23.56 3.63
CA ASP A 107 -5.39 22.11 3.70
C ASP A 107 -4.08 21.39 4.04
N LEU A 108 -2.95 21.83 3.45
CA LEU A 108 -1.62 21.32 3.78
C LEU A 108 -1.22 21.64 5.23
N ARG A 109 -1.48 22.84 5.75
CA ARG A 109 -1.21 23.19 7.16
C ARG A 109 -2.01 22.34 8.15
N LYS A 110 -3.24 21.96 7.79
CA LYS A 110 -4.10 21.11 8.60
C LYS A 110 -3.82 19.61 8.41
N SER A 111 -3.10 19.25 7.35
CA SER A 111 -2.80 17.86 7.03
C SER A 111 -1.87 17.27 8.07
N LYS A 112 -2.25 16.09 8.58
CA LYS A 112 -1.37 15.26 9.41
C LYS A 112 -0.48 14.34 8.58
N LEU A 113 -0.72 14.25 7.27
CA LEU A 113 -0.08 13.29 6.37
C LEU A 113 1.02 13.93 5.51
N LEU A 114 0.82 15.17 5.06
CA LEU A 114 1.74 15.90 4.19
C LEU A 114 2.28 17.13 4.90
N LYS A 115 3.60 17.21 5.02
CA LYS A 115 4.29 18.27 5.76
C LYS A 115 5.40 18.89 4.91
N TRP A 116 5.71 20.16 5.16
CA TRP A 116 6.80 20.86 4.45
C TRP A 116 8.19 20.54 5.02
N GLU A 117 8.22 20.04 6.25
CA GLU A 117 9.43 19.66 6.94
C GLU A 117 9.40 18.15 7.14
N LYS A 118 10.58 17.55 7.04
CA LYS A 118 10.81 16.15 7.35
C LYS A 118 10.72 16.01 8.86
N GLU A 119 9.87 15.12 9.35
CA GLU A 119 9.77 14.85 10.79
C GLU A 119 10.69 13.71 11.20
N ASN A 120 10.75 12.66 10.37
CA ASN A 120 11.51 11.45 10.65
C ASN A 120 12.33 11.02 9.44
N ASP A 121 13.42 10.28 9.70
CA ASP A 121 14.27 9.70 8.65
C ASP A 121 13.58 8.60 7.79
N THR A 122 12.36 8.23 8.16
CA THR A 122 11.47 7.29 7.46
C THR A 122 10.42 7.95 6.56
N ASP A 123 10.36 9.28 6.51
CA ASP A 123 9.37 9.98 5.69
C ASP A 123 9.67 9.83 4.20
N ILE A 124 8.62 9.91 3.37
CA ILE A 124 8.73 9.75 1.91
C ILE A 124 8.65 11.13 1.27
N LEU A 125 9.64 11.47 0.45
CA LEU A 125 9.60 12.69 -0.36
C LEU A 125 8.62 12.48 -1.52
N VAL A 126 7.53 13.24 -1.53
CA VAL A 126 6.48 13.12 -2.57
C VAL A 126 6.54 14.22 -3.63
N GLY A 127 7.24 15.32 -3.37
CA GLY A 127 7.41 16.39 -4.35
C GLY A 127 7.86 17.71 -3.73
N ALA A 128 7.61 18.80 -4.46
CA ALA A 128 7.88 20.16 -4.00
C ALA A 128 6.69 21.08 -4.32
N TYR A 129 6.38 21.99 -3.40
CA TYR A 129 5.33 22.99 -3.54
C TYR A 129 5.81 24.33 -3.00
N LYS A 130 5.70 25.39 -3.82
CA LYS A 130 6.17 26.76 -3.49
C LYS A 130 7.62 26.80 -2.98
N GLY A 131 8.51 26.07 -3.64
CA GLY A 131 9.94 26.00 -3.30
C GLY A 131 10.28 25.21 -2.04
N LYS A 132 9.29 24.56 -1.40
CA LYS A 132 9.49 23.70 -0.23
C LYS A 132 9.22 22.25 -0.60
N TYR A 133 10.00 21.33 -0.05
CA TYR A 133 9.74 19.90 -0.20
C TYR A 133 8.45 19.51 0.53
N LEU A 134 7.78 18.48 0.02
CA LEU A 134 6.61 17.87 0.63
C LEU A 134 6.94 16.44 1.02
N TRP A 135 6.75 16.14 2.30
CA TRP A 135 7.03 14.86 2.93
C TRP A 135 5.73 14.19 3.33
N TYR A 136 5.59 12.93 2.97
CA TYR A 136 4.55 12.06 3.48
C TYR A 136 5.06 11.35 4.73
N THR A 137 4.39 11.60 5.86
CA THR A 137 4.84 11.22 7.21
C THR A 137 3.98 10.13 7.85
N ALA A 138 2.98 9.63 7.12
CA ALA A 138 2.10 8.57 7.63
C ALA A 138 2.70 7.17 7.38
N PRO A 139 2.30 6.17 8.17
CA PRO A 139 2.79 4.79 8.04
C PRO A 139 2.16 4.04 6.85
N ASP A 140 1.19 4.62 6.15
CA ASP A 140 0.47 3.93 5.08
C ASP A 140 1.30 3.78 3.79
N PHE A 141 0.80 2.94 2.89
CA PHE A 141 1.41 2.71 1.60
C PHE A 141 1.18 3.89 0.64
N VAL A 142 2.23 4.28 -0.08
CA VAL A 142 2.16 5.29 -1.15
C VAL A 142 2.20 4.60 -2.51
N SER A 143 1.24 4.94 -3.37
CA SER A 143 1.21 4.51 -4.77
C SER A 143 1.41 5.71 -5.68
N LEU A 144 2.24 5.55 -6.73
CA LEU A 144 2.51 6.57 -7.72
C LEU A 144 2.01 6.14 -9.10
N GLY A 145 0.95 6.79 -9.57
CA GLY A 145 0.51 6.70 -10.96
C GLY A 145 1.33 7.65 -11.84
N ALA A 146 2.11 7.10 -12.77
CA ALA A 146 2.86 7.90 -13.75
C ALA A 146 3.01 7.15 -15.07
N GLY A 147 2.79 7.85 -16.18
CA GLY A 147 2.97 7.31 -17.53
C GLY A 147 4.40 6.86 -17.81
N THR A 148 4.58 6.05 -18.85
CA THR A 148 5.92 5.68 -19.33
C THR A 148 6.71 6.93 -19.73
N ARG A 149 8.00 6.96 -19.36
CA ARG A 149 8.92 8.11 -19.58
C ARG A 149 8.53 9.42 -18.87
N ALA A 150 7.54 9.42 -17.98
CA ALA A 150 7.16 10.59 -17.17
C ALA A 150 8.17 10.95 -16.05
N GLY A 151 9.33 10.28 -16.00
CA GLY A 151 10.39 10.59 -15.05
C GLY A 151 10.18 10.05 -13.62
N LYS A 152 9.27 9.09 -13.36
CA LYS A 152 9.02 8.55 -12.00
C LYS A 152 10.29 8.11 -11.23
N GLY A 153 11.25 7.50 -11.91
CA GLY A 153 12.54 7.13 -11.32
C GLY A 153 13.34 8.36 -10.89
N ALA A 154 13.40 9.39 -11.74
CA ALA A 154 14.13 10.62 -11.46
C ALA A 154 13.43 11.54 -10.45
N ALA A 155 12.09 11.60 -10.49
CA ALA A 155 11.30 12.51 -9.65
C ALA A 155 11.06 11.97 -8.24
N ILE A 156 10.93 10.65 -8.07
CA ILE A 156 10.60 10.02 -6.79
C ILE A 156 11.65 9.00 -6.35
N GLY A 157 12.05 8.08 -7.25
CA GLY A 157 12.96 6.99 -6.91
C GLY A 157 14.34 7.46 -6.42
N ILE A 158 15.05 8.22 -7.25
CA ILE A 158 16.39 8.75 -6.95
C ILE A 158 16.35 9.64 -5.70
N PRO A 159 15.47 10.66 -5.59
CA PRO A 159 15.47 11.51 -4.41
C PRO A 159 15.23 10.73 -3.12
N ASN A 160 14.29 9.79 -3.09
CA ASN A 160 14.02 8.98 -1.89
C ASN A 160 15.22 8.09 -1.52
N LEU A 161 15.92 7.51 -2.50
CA LEU A 161 17.15 6.74 -2.27
C LEU A 161 18.32 7.60 -1.77
N LEU A 162 18.32 8.91 -2.02
CA LEU A 162 19.36 9.81 -1.55
C LEU A 162 19.08 10.40 -0.16
N VAL A 163 17.81 10.54 0.24
CA VAL A 163 17.42 11.21 1.51
C VAL A 163 17.00 10.27 2.63
N ARG A 164 16.59 9.03 2.31
CA ARG A 164 16.16 8.05 3.30
C ARG A 164 17.38 7.29 3.82
N LYS A 165 17.69 7.45 5.11
CA LYS A 165 18.88 6.83 5.72
C LYS A 165 18.73 5.33 5.95
N HIS A 166 17.51 4.90 6.27
CA HIS A 166 17.22 3.51 6.63
C HIS A 166 17.19 2.57 5.43
N SER A 167 17.09 1.28 5.76
CA SER A 167 16.99 0.19 4.81
C SER A 167 15.97 0.41 3.70
N LEU A 168 16.36 0.03 2.50
CA LEU A 168 15.57 0.20 1.29
C LEU A 168 15.74 -0.99 0.36
N ILE A 169 14.65 -1.34 -0.33
CA ILE A 169 14.70 -2.30 -1.42
C ILE A 169 14.10 -1.65 -2.66
N ALA A 170 14.94 -1.51 -3.68
CA ALA A 170 14.59 -0.87 -4.93
C ALA A 170 14.51 -1.92 -6.03
N LEU A 171 13.31 -2.12 -6.59
CA LEU A 171 13.17 -2.83 -7.86
C LEU A 171 13.63 -1.89 -8.98
N ASP A 172 14.77 -2.21 -9.59
CA ASP A 172 15.46 -1.34 -10.54
C ASP A 172 15.74 -2.03 -11.87
N PRO A 173 14.73 -2.22 -12.73
CA PRO A 173 14.88 -3.02 -13.95
C PRO A 173 15.84 -2.46 -14.99
N LYS A 174 16.41 -1.27 -14.78
CA LYS A 174 17.39 -0.66 -15.69
C LYS A 174 18.73 -0.39 -15.00
N GLN A 175 18.83 -0.75 -13.72
CA GLN A 175 19.95 -0.43 -12.85
C GLN A 175 20.30 1.07 -12.85
N GLU A 176 19.32 1.94 -13.13
CA GLU A 176 19.50 3.40 -13.17
C GLU A 176 19.62 3.95 -11.74
N LEU A 177 18.81 3.43 -10.83
CA LEU A 177 18.82 3.82 -9.42
C LEU A 177 20.13 3.38 -8.77
N TRP A 178 20.58 2.14 -9.01
CA TRP A 178 21.85 1.61 -8.51
C TRP A 178 23.02 2.48 -8.95
N LYS A 179 23.15 2.74 -10.26
CA LYS A 179 24.27 3.51 -10.83
C LYS A 179 24.38 4.91 -10.23
N ILE A 180 23.26 5.55 -9.93
CA ILE A 180 23.23 6.93 -9.44
C ILE A 180 23.40 7.00 -7.93
N THR A 181 22.77 6.09 -7.18
CA THR A 181 22.57 6.28 -5.73
C THR A 181 23.40 5.37 -4.84
N SER A 182 23.90 4.23 -5.35
CA SER A 182 24.61 3.21 -4.53
C SER A 182 25.79 3.79 -3.74
N LYS A 183 26.70 4.52 -4.39
CA LYS A 183 27.86 5.15 -3.73
C LYS A 183 27.48 6.20 -2.70
N VAL A 184 26.42 6.97 -2.96
CA VAL A 184 25.92 7.95 -1.98
C VAL A 184 25.41 7.23 -0.76
N ARG A 185 24.63 6.16 -0.95
CA ARG A 185 24.11 5.36 0.16
C ARG A 185 25.23 4.70 0.97
N GLU A 186 26.23 4.16 0.30
CA GLU A 186 27.38 3.53 0.96
C GLU A 186 28.25 4.56 1.71
N LYS A 187 28.69 5.63 1.04
CA LYS A 187 29.72 6.54 1.56
C LYS A 187 29.16 7.69 2.40
N LEU A 188 27.98 8.21 2.06
CA LEU A 188 27.38 9.36 2.76
C LEU A 188 26.33 8.93 3.77
N LEU A 189 25.54 7.89 3.48
CA LEU A 189 24.51 7.39 4.38
C LEU A 189 24.96 6.18 5.22
N GLY A 190 26.18 5.65 4.99
CA GLY A 190 26.74 4.53 5.76
C GLY A 190 26.01 3.21 5.61
N ASN A 191 25.19 3.05 4.57
CA ASN A 191 24.42 1.82 4.34
C ASN A 191 25.33 0.69 3.84
N LYS A 192 25.00 -0.56 4.19
CA LYS A 192 25.48 -1.74 3.46
C LYS A 192 24.68 -1.86 2.16
N VAL A 193 25.35 -1.91 1.02
CA VAL A 193 24.69 -1.73 -0.29
C VAL A 193 24.93 -2.96 -1.17
N TYR A 194 23.84 -3.61 -1.61
CA TYR A 194 23.84 -4.86 -2.35
C TYR A 194 23.06 -4.72 -3.67
N LEU A 195 23.54 -5.40 -4.70
CA LEU A 195 22.90 -5.53 -6.01
C LEU A 195 22.60 -7.00 -6.28
N LEU A 196 21.34 -7.32 -6.51
CA LEU A 196 20.87 -8.63 -6.98
C LEU A 196 20.53 -8.54 -8.47
N ASP A 197 21.27 -9.27 -9.29
CA ASP A 197 21.04 -9.40 -10.72
C ASP A 197 21.38 -10.85 -11.14
N PRO A 198 20.36 -11.72 -11.28
CA PRO A 198 20.58 -13.15 -11.54
C PRO A 198 21.15 -13.44 -12.93
N PHE A 199 21.20 -12.45 -13.83
CA PHE A 199 21.74 -12.59 -15.18
C PHE A 199 23.12 -11.95 -15.35
N ASN A 200 23.68 -11.38 -14.28
CA ASN A 200 24.96 -10.73 -14.30
C ASN A 200 25.95 -11.39 -13.36
N SER A 201 27.18 -11.58 -13.86
CA SER A 201 28.28 -12.15 -13.06
C SER A 201 28.68 -11.27 -11.88
N LYS A 202 28.40 -9.96 -11.91
CA LYS A 202 28.65 -8.99 -10.84
C LYS A 202 27.38 -8.77 -10.01
N THR A 203 26.92 -9.84 -9.37
CA THR A 203 25.79 -9.84 -8.44
C THR A 203 26.25 -10.26 -7.06
N HIS A 204 25.56 -9.76 -6.05
CA HIS A 204 25.58 -10.33 -4.71
C HIS A 204 24.66 -11.56 -4.66
N GLN A 205 24.82 -12.34 -3.62
CA GLN A 205 24.12 -13.60 -3.44
C GLN A 205 22.92 -13.45 -2.49
N PHE A 206 21.81 -14.09 -2.84
CA PHE A 206 20.62 -14.22 -2.01
C PHE A 206 20.02 -15.62 -2.21
N ASN A 207 20.01 -16.42 -1.15
CA ASN A 207 19.50 -17.78 -1.17
C ASN A 207 18.19 -17.87 -0.37
N PRO A 208 17.03 -18.11 -0.99
CA PRO A 208 15.77 -18.29 -0.27
C PRO A 208 15.80 -19.43 0.76
N LEU A 209 16.54 -20.52 0.48
CA LEU A 209 16.66 -21.66 1.40
C LEU A 209 17.57 -21.38 2.61
N PHE A 210 18.35 -20.30 2.59
CA PHE A 210 19.12 -19.86 3.77
C PHE A 210 18.21 -19.52 4.97
N TYR A 211 16.95 -19.15 4.71
CA TYR A 211 15.98 -18.77 5.74
C TYR A 211 15.14 -19.95 6.24
N ILE A 212 15.40 -21.16 5.74
CA ILE A 212 14.65 -22.37 6.08
C ILE A 212 15.62 -23.33 6.79
N ASP A 213 15.41 -23.51 8.08
CA ASP A 213 16.12 -24.52 8.88
C ASP A 213 15.14 -25.64 9.23
N LEU A 214 15.40 -26.84 8.71
CA LEU A 214 14.55 -28.00 8.97
C LEU A 214 14.81 -28.63 10.35
N LYS A 215 15.81 -28.17 11.10
CA LYS A 215 16.00 -28.58 12.50
C LYS A 215 15.01 -27.88 13.42
N GLU A 216 14.56 -26.68 13.04
CA GLU A 216 13.58 -25.89 13.78
C GLU A 216 12.14 -26.37 13.52
N GLU A 217 11.26 -26.23 14.51
CA GLU A 217 9.84 -26.62 14.41
C GLU A 217 9.11 -25.88 13.27
N SER A 218 9.51 -24.64 12.97
CA SER A 218 8.92 -23.85 11.87
C SER A 218 9.43 -24.26 10.49
N GLY A 219 10.51 -25.04 10.39
CA GLY A 219 11.19 -25.37 9.14
C GLY A 219 10.27 -25.99 8.09
N ALA A 220 9.44 -26.94 8.50
CA ALA A 220 8.45 -27.59 7.63
C ALA A 220 7.48 -26.58 7.00
N LYS A 221 6.99 -25.65 7.82
CA LYS A 221 6.04 -24.61 7.43
C LYS A 221 6.70 -23.59 6.52
N ASP A 222 7.95 -23.22 6.80
CA ASP A 222 8.70 -22.26 5.99
C ASP A 222 9.10 -22.85 4.63
N LEU A 223 9.42 -24.15 4.58
CA LEU A 223 9.60 -24.86 3.32
C LEU A 223 8.30 -24.89 2.50
N LEU A 224 7.16 -25.25 3.10
CA LEU A 224 5.87 -25.28 2.40
C LEU A 224 5.52 -23.92 1.77
N LYS A 225 5.77 -22.83 2.49
CA LYS A 225 5.61 -21.46 1.97
C LYS A 225 6.46 -21.20 0.73
N LEU A 226 7.67 -21.75 0.65
CA LEU A 226 8.53 -21.63 -0.54
C LEU A 226 7.97 -22.46 -1.70
N ILE A 227 7.43 -23.65 -1.43
CA ILE A 227 6.78 -24.48 -2.45
C ILE A 227 5.59 -23.76 -3.07
N GLU A 228 4.73 -23.11 -2.28
CA GLU A 228 3.60 -22.34 -2.80
C GLU A 228 4.02 -21.19 -3.72
N ILE A 229 5.24 -20.66 -3.54
CA ILE A 229 5.81 -19.62 -4.40
C ILE A 229 6.39 -20.21 -5.69
N LEU A 230 7.13 -21.31 -5.60
CA LEU A 230 7.79 -21.96 -6.75
C LEU A 230 6.81 -22.72 -7.64
N PHE A 231 5.83 -23.39 -7.02
CA PHE A 231 4.83 -24.24 -7.65
C PHE A 231 3.42 -23.75 -7.29
N PRO A 232 3.03 -22.54 -7.73
CA PRO A 232 1.72 -22.01 -7.42
C PRO A 232 0.64 -22.86 -8.09
N SER A 233 -0.39 -23.22 -7.33
CA SER A 233 -1.59 -23.90 -7.83
C SER A 233 -2.82 -22.99 -7.84
N TYR A 234 -2.76 -21.83 -7.18
CA TYR A 234 -3.84 -20.84 -7.21
C TYR A 234 -3.98 -20.20 -8.58
N GLY A 235 -5.20 -20.17 -9.12
CA GLY A 235 -5.50 -19.59 -10.43
C GLY A 235 -5.23 -20.52 -11.62
N LEU A 236 -4.74 -21.74 -11.39
CA LEU A 236 -4.62 -22.78 -12.39
C LEU A 236 -5.83 -23.72 -12.33
N THR A 237 -6.20 -24.34 -13.45
CA THR A 237 -7.34 -25.27 -13.53
C THR A 237 -6.92 -26.61 -14.11
N GLY A 238 -7.63 -27.67 -13.70
CA GLY A 238 -7.47 -29.02 -14.25
C GLY A 238 -6.06 -29.59 -14.10
N ALA A 239 -5.52 -30.11 -15.20
CA ALA A 239 -4.27 -30.86 -15.24
C ALA A 239 -3.04 -30.02 -14.84
N GLU A 240 -2.98 -28.74 -15.20
CA GLU A 240 -1.80 -27.90 -14.89
C GLU A 240 -1.64 -27.67 -13.38
N ALA A 241 -2.74 -27.43 -12.67
CA ALA A 241 -2.71 -27.32 -11.21
C ALA A 241 -2.28 -28.63 -10.54
N HIS A 242 -2.78 -29.76 -11.06
CA HIS A 242 -2.45 -31.09 -10.55
C HIS A 242 -0.96 -31.42 -10.69
N PHE A 243 -0.39 -31.27 -11.89
CA PHE A 243 1.02 -31.59 -12.13
C PHE A 243 1.98 -30.61 -11.46
N ASN A 244 1.62 -29.33 -11.33
CA ASN A 244 2.41 -28.39 -10.54
C ASN A 244 2.46 -28.78 -9.06
N ASN A 245 1.33 -29.21 -8.49
CA ASN A 245 1.30 -29.68 -7.10
C ASN A 245 2.19 -30.92 -6.92
N LEU A 246 2.09 -31.92 -7.81
CA LEU A 246 2.93 -33.12 -7.75
C LEU A 246 4.42 -32.81 -7.93
N ALA A 247 4.78 -31.91 -8.85
CA ALA A 247 6.15 -31.44 -9.01
C ALA A 247 6.67 -30.74 -7.75
N GLY A 248 5.83 -29.93 -7.09
CA GLY A 248 6.16 -29.29 -5.82
C GLY A 248 6.36 -30.29 -4.68
N GLN A 249 5.56 -31.37 -4.62
CA GLN A 249 5.76 -32.46 -3.65
C GLN A 249 7.10 -33.16 -3.90
N TYR A 250 7.40 -33.52 -5.15
CA TYR A 250 8.67 -34.16 -5.47
C TYR A 250 9.87 -33.27 -5.15
N TRP A 251 9.81 -31.98 -5.51
CA TRP A 251 10.82 -30.99 -5.12
C TRP A 251 10.99 -30.90 -3.60
N THR A 252 9.90 -30.93 -2.83
CA THR A 252 9.94 -30.93 -1.36
C THR A 252 10.71 -32.14 -0.83
N GLY A 253 10.46 -33.32 -1.41
CA GLY A 253 11.18 -34.54 -1.05
C GLY A 253 12.68 -34.41 -1.30
N LEU A 254 13.06 -33.92 -2.47
CA LEU A 254 14.46 -33.68 -2.83
C LEU A 254 15.12 -32.64 -1.92
N ALA A 255 14.44 -31.54 -1.59
CA ALA A 255 14.98 -30.52 -0.70
C ALA A 255 15.24 -31.07 0.72
N LYS A 256 14.28 -31.82 1.29
CA LYS A 256 14.47 -32.46 2.60
C LYS A 256 15.60 -33.49 2.59
N LEU A 257 15.70 -34.26 1.50
CA LEU A 257 16.77 -35.25 1.33
C LEU A 257 18.15 -34.59 1.18
N LEU A 258 18.25 -33.51 0.40
CA LEU A 258 19.47 -32.70 0.30
C LEU A 258 19.89 -32.12 1.65
N HIS A 259 18.93 -31.57 2.41
CA HIS A 259 19.21 -31.08 3.76
C HIS A 259 19.73 -32.19 4.66
N PHE A 260 19.17 -33.40 4.56
CA PHE A 260 19.64 -34.56 5.29
C PHE A 260 21.09 -34.92 4.92
N PHE A 261 21.40 -35.01 3.63
CA PHE A 261 22.77 -35.31 3.16
C PHE A 261 23.77 -34.26 3.65
N ILE A 262 23.41 -32.98 3.65
CA ILE A 262 24.31 -31.92 4.11
C ILE A 262 24.59 -32.01 5.62
N ASN A 263 23.59 -32.36 6.43
CA ASN A 263 23.66 -32.22 7.89
C ASN A 263 23.95 -33.52 8.65
N TYR A 264 23.58 -34.68 8.10
CA TYR A 264 23.62 -35.96 8.83
C TYR A 264 24.45 -37.03 8.12
N ASP A 265 24.41 -37.08 6.78
CA ASP A 265 25.20 -38.04 6.01
C ASP A 265 25.80 -37.43 4.72
N PRO A 266 26.93 -36.70 4.84
CA PRO A 266 27.58 -36.06 3.71
C PRO A 266 28.17 -37.02 2.67
N SER A 267 28.24 -38.32 2.95
CA SER A 267 28.78 -39.31 2.00
C SER A 267 27.96 -39.34 0.70
N TRP A 268 26.65 -39.16 0.80
CA TRP A 268 25.73 -39.06 -0.33
C TRP A 268 25.95 -37.84 -1.22
N LEU A 269 26.56 -36.76 -0.70
CA LEU A 269 26.93 -35.64 -1.54
C LEU A 269 28.01 -36.04 -2.54
N GLY A 270 28.97 -36.88 -2.11
CA GLY A 270 30.00 -37.44 -2.99
C GLY A 270 29.40 -38.40 -4.03
N GLU A 271 28.51 -39.29 -3.60
CA GLU A 271 27.84 -40.27 -4.45
C GLU A 271 27.11 -39.63 -5.63
N PHE A 272 26.39 -38.52 -5.40
CA PHE A 272 25.64 -37.82 -6.45
C PHE A 272 26.34 -36.58 -7.02
N GLY A 273 27.61 -36.34 -6.67
CA GLY A 273 28.40 -35.22 -7.17
C GLY A 273 27.85 -33.83 -6.78
N LEU A 274 27.29 -33.70 -5.58
CA LEU A 274 26.61 -32.51 -5.10
C LEU A 274 27.54 -31.61 -4.29
N LYS A 275 27.28 -30.31 -4.34
CA LYS A 275 27.91 -29.33 -3.44
C LYS A 275 27.22 -29.36 -2.08
N PRO A 276 27.94 -29.15 -0.97
CA PRO A 276 27.36 -29.06 0.38
C PRO A 276 26.65 -27.71 0.60
N VAL A 277 25.72 -27.36 -0.28
CA VAL A 277 25.01 -26.07 -0.28
C VAL A 277 23.52 -26.34 -0.34
N PHE A 278 22.77 -25.86 0.65
CA PHE A 278 21.32 -25.96 0.66
C PHE A 278 20.70 -24.81 -0.14
N SER A 279 20.59 -24.98 -1.46
CA SER A 279 20.03 -24.00 -2.40
C SER A 279 19.13 -24.65 -3.43
N ILE A 280 18.33 -23.83 -4.14
CA ILE A 280 17.42 -24.33 -5.18
C ILE A 280 18.22 -25.00 -6.30
N GLY A 281 19.38 -24.42 -6.67
CA GLY A 281 20.29 -25.00 -7.65
C GLY A 281 20.81 -26.39 -7.24
N SER A 282 21.16 -26.59 -5.98
CA SER A 282 21.59 -27.91 -5.49
C SER A 282 20.45 -28.93 -5.46
N VAL A 283 19.20 -28.51 -5.22
CA VAL A 283 18.03 -29.40 -5.34
C VAL A 283 17.84 -29.85 -6.80
N VAL A 284 18.09 -28.96 -7.76
CA VAL A 284 18.06 -29.27 -9.20
C VAL A 284 19.18 -30.22 -9.61
N ASP A 285 20.38 -30.08 -9.02
CA ASP A 285 21.47 -31.04 -9.23
C ASP A 285 21.08 -32.42 -8.68
N LEU A 286 20.51 -32.48 -7.48
CA LEU A 286 20.03 -33.74 -6.90
C LEU A 286 18.93 -34.35 -7.78
N TYR A 287 17.96 -33.58 -8.28
CA TYR A 287 16.96 -34.06 -9.24
C TYR A 287 17.60 -34.74 -10.46
N SER A 288 18.71 -34.18 -10.95
CA SER A 288 19.37 -34.65 -12.17
C SER A 288 20.22 -35.91 -11.94
N ASN A 289 20.79 -36.07 -10.74
CA ASN A 289 21.80 -37.10 -10.45
C ASN A 289 21.29 -38.21 -9.51
N ILE A 290 20.12 -38.06 -8.89
CA ILE A 290 19.61 -39.01 -7.91
C ILE A 290 19.30 -40.37 -8.53
N ASP A 291 19.87 -41.42 -7.96
CA ASP A 291 19.37 -42.77 -8.14
C ASP A 291 18.27 -43.05 -7.11
N ARG A 292 17.02 -42.98 -7.57
CA ARG A 292 15.84 -43.15 -6.73
C ARG A 292 15.72 -44.57 -6.17
N GLU A 293 16.10 -45.58 -6.96
CA GLU A 293 16.00 -46.98 -6.55
C GLU A 293 17.02 -47.29 -5.46
N LEU A 294 18.25 -46.80 -5.63
CA LEU A 294 19.29 -46.89 -4.61
C LEU A 294 18.84 -46.27 -3.28
N ILE A 295 18.33 -45.03 -3.31
CA ILE A 295 17.86 -44.33 -2.10
C ILE A 295 16.74 -45.08 -1.40
N LEU A 296 15.76 -45.59 -2.16
CA LEU A 296 14.64 -46.32 -1.60
C LEU A 296 15.08 -47.68 -1.03
N SER A 297 16.03 -48.37 -1.67
CA SER A 297 16.61 -49.61 -1.16
C SER A 297 17.39 -49.43 0.15
N LYS A 298 17.94 -48.22 0.35
CA LYS A 298 18.74 -47.83 1.52
C LYS A 298 17.94 -47.13 2.62
N ARG A 299 16.61 -47.20 2.57
CA ARG A 299 15.73 -46.56 3.54
C ARG A 299 16.05 -46.90 5.00
N GLU A 300 16.22 -48.17 5.32
CA GLU A 300 16.48 -48.61 6.70
C GLU A 300 17.85 -48.10 7.19
N ASP A 301 18.87 -48.12 6.33
CA ASP A 301 20.20 -47.59 6.62
C ASP A 301 20.14 -46.07 6.89
N LEU A 302 19.41 -45.33 6.06
CA LEU A 302 19.21 -43.88 6.20
C LEU A 302 18.47 -43.53 7.50
N GLU A 303 17.36 -44.21 7.79
CA GLU A 303 16.60 -44.01 9.04
C GLU A 303 17.39 -44.42 10.29
N GLY A 304 18.36 -45.33 10.15
CA GLY A 304 19.28 -45.77 11.20
C GLY A 304 20.50 -44.86 11.42
N THR A 305 20.62 -43.74 10.70
CA THR A 305 21.76 -42.83 10.81
C THR A 305 21.90 -42.28 12.24
N LYS A 306 23.11 -42.32 12.79
CA LYS A 306 23.38 -41.84 14.15
C LYS A 306 23.18 -40.32 14.25
N GLY A 307 22.53 -39.87 15.32
CA GLY A 307 22.36 -38.45 15.62
C GLY A 307 21.09 -37.82 15.03
N LEU A 308 20.17 -38.62 14.48
CA LEU A 308 18.84 -38.14 14.12
C LEU A 308 17.97 -37.97 15.35
N ASP A 309 17.46 -36.76 15.54
CA ASP A 309 16.34 -36.51 16.45
C ASP A 309 15.00 -36.85 15.77
N GLU A 310 13.90 -36.76 16.54
CA GLU A 310 12.56 -37.07 16.05
C GLU A 310 12.14 -36.20 14.85
N ASN A 311 12.57 -34.93 14.82
CA ASN A 311 12.21 -33.99 13.77
C ASN A 311 12.99 -34.28 12.47
N ALA A 312 14.29 -34.55 12.57
CA ALA A 312 15.12 -34.97 11.45
C ALA A 312 14.62 -36.29 10.85
N LEU A 313 14.24 -37.25 11.69
CA LEU A 313 13.66 -38.52 11.25
C LEU A 313 12.31 -38.32 10.56
N TYR A 314 11.45 -37.42 11.08
CA TYR A 314 10.20 -37.04 10.43
C TYR A 314 10.44 -36.46 9.03
N HIS A 315 11.38 -35.52 8.90
CA HIS A 315 11.72 -34.92 7.62
C HIS A 315 12.33 -35.89 6.62
N LEU A 316 13.21 -36.79 7.07
CA LEU A 316 13.76 -37.86 6.24
C LEU A 316 12.65 -38.80 5.76
N ARG A 317 11.76 -39.26 6.65
CA ARG A 317 10.66 -40.16 6.29
C ARG A 317 9.69 -39.53 5.31
N ASP A 318 9.34 -38.26 5.50
CA ASP A 318 8.53 -37.52 4.54
C ASP A 318 9.26 -37.37 3.20
N ALA A 319 10.57 -37.09 3.21
CA ALA A 319 11.36 -37.04 1.99
C ALA A 319 11.29 -38.35 1.21
N LEU A 320 11.64 -39.47 1.86
CA LEU A 320 11.63 -40.80 1.25
C LEU A 320 10.24 -41.21 0.77
N THR A 321 9.18 -40.83 1.49
CA THR A 321 7.79 -41.07 1.06
C THR A 321 7.50 -40.34 -0.25
N LYS A 322 7.87 -39.06 -0.39
CA LYS A 322 7.67 -38.30 -1.63
C LYS A 322 8.53 -38.81 -2.79
N ILE A 323 9.76 -39.27 -2.51
CA ILE A 323 10.59 -39.92 -3.53
C ILE A 323 9.94 -41.23 -4.02
N ARG A 324 9.39 -42.03 -3.10
CA ARG A 324 8.68 -43.27 -3.43
C ARG A 324 7.42 -43.01 -4.23
N GLU A 325 6.56 -42.08 -3.79
CA GLU A 325 5.32 -41.71 -4.49
C GLU A 325 5.60 -41.31 -5.95
N TYR A 326 6.63 -40.51 -6.17
CA TYR A 326 7.05 -40.13 -7.51
C TYR A 326 7.64 -41.34 -8.29
N HIS A 327 8.43 -42.21 -7.66
CA HIS A 327 9.02 -43.39 -8.30
C HIS A 327 7.96 -44.40 -8.75
N GLU A 328 6.92 -44.61 -7.94
CA GLU A 328 5.80 -45.51 -8.21
C GLU A 328 4.78 -44.93 -9.20
N THR A 329 4.86 -43.64 -9.51
CA THR A 329 3.97 -42.99 -10.49
C THR A 329 4.20 -43.55 -11.90
N GLU A 330 3.13 -43.80 -12.65
CA GLU A 330 3.18 -44.30 -14.03
C GLU A 330 3.98 -43.38 -14.96
N ASP A 331 4.64 -43.95 -15.98
CA ASP A 331 5.62 -43.23 -16.81
C ASP A 331 5.06 -41.97 -17.50
N GLU A 332 3.81 -42.00 -18.00
CA GLU A 332 3.17 -40.85 -18.65
C GLU A 332 2.91 -39.71 -17.66
N GLN A 333 2.38 -40.04 -16.48
CA GLN A 333 2.17 -39.07 -15.42
C GLN A 333 3.50 -38.51 -14.90
N ARG A 334 4.52 -39.37 -14.74
CA ARG A 334 5.86 -38.98 -14.32
C ARG A 334 6.50 -37.99 -15.31
N SER A 335 6.35 -38.23 -16.61
CA SER A 335 6.80 -37.31 -17.66
C SER A 335 6.12 -35.93 -17.55
N SER A 336 4.83 -35.88 -17.21
CA SER A 336 4.09 -34.64 -16.99
C SER A 336 4.56 -33.88 -15.74
N ILE A 337 4.90 -34.61 -14.67
CA ILE A 337 5.52 -34.05 -13.46
C ILE A 337 6.89 -33.46 -13.80
N ASP A 338 7.73 -34.19 -14.55
CA ASP A 338 9.05 -33.74 -14.98
C ASP A 338 8.98 -32.48 -15.85
N GLY A 339 8.01 -32.43 -16.77
CA GLY A 339 7.76 -31.23 -17.57
C GLY A 339 7.45 -30.01 -16.71
N SER A 340 6.60 -30.18 -15.70
CA SER A 340 6.23 -29.11 -14.75
C SER A 340 7.41 -28.69 -13.88
N PHE A 341 8.17 -29.67 -13.36
CA PHE A 341 9.38 -29.44 -12.57
C PHE A 341 10.43 -28.66 -13.37
N ARG A 342 10.78 -29.12 -14.57
CA ARG A 342 11.79 -28.47 -15.43
C ARG A 342 11.37 -27.09 -15.86
N LYS A 343 10.09 -26.87 -16.19
CA LYS A 343 9.55 -25.54 -16.52
C LYS A 343 9.83 -24.55 -15.39
N LYS A 344 9.51 -24.92 -14.15
CA LYS A 344 9.72 -24.07 -12.96
C LYS A 344 11.18 -23.92 -12.55
N MET A 345 11.98 -24.97 -12.72
CA MET A 345 13.39 -24.96 -12.30
C MET A 345 14.35 -24.47 -13.38
N SER A 346 13.87 -24.25 -14.61
CA SER A 346 14.67 -23.90 -15.79
C SER A 346 15.69 -22.78 -15.54
N LEU A 347 15.30 -21.73 -14.82
CA LEU A 347 16.15 -20.59 -14.49
C LEU A 347 17.39 -20.99 -13.66
N PHE A 348 17.24 -21.96 -12.74
CA PHE A 348 18.29 -22.37 -11.80
C PHE A 348 19.35 -23.28 -12.42
N TYR A 349 19.18 -23.70 -13.68
CA TYR A 349 20.25 -24.36 -14.44
C TYR A 349 21.32 -23.36 -14.92
N LEU A 350 21.00 -22.06 -15.00
CA LEU A 350 21.91 -21.04 -15.51
C LEU A 350 23.04 -20.74 -14.49
N PRO A 351 24.33 -20.82 -14.87
CA PRO A 351 25.44 -20.57 -13.96
C PRO A 351 25.42 -19.19 -13.29
N THR A 352 24.92 -18.15 -13.98
CA THR A 352 24.80 -16.79 -13.41
C THR A 352 23.75 -16.74 -12.31
N VAL A 353 22.62 -17.41 -12.51
CA VAL A 353 21.54 -17.49 -11.52
C VAL A 353 22.05 -18.25 -10.30
N ARG A 354 22.72 -19.39 -10.51
CA ARG A 354 23.34 -20.16 -9.44
C ARG A 354 24.34 -19.34 -8.64
N LYS A 355 25.18 -18.54 -9.31
CA LYS A 355 26.08 -17.60 -8.64
C LYS A 355 25.29 -16.60 -7.76
N CYS A 356 24.11 -16.17 -8.18
CA CYS A 356 23.24 -15.30 -7.40
C CYS A 356 22.49 -16.02 -6.26
N THR A 357 22.19 -17.32 -6.37
CA THR A 357 21.25 -18.01 -5.46
C THR A 357 21.85 -19.10 -4.59
N ASP A 358 23.10 -19.51 -4.84
CA ASP A 358 23.76 -20.58 -4.06
C ASP A 358 24.45 -20.05 -2.78
N GLY A 359 24.40 -18.74 -2.52
CA GLY A 359 24.94 -18.11 -1.32
C GLY A 359 24.07 -16.98 -0.79
N ASN A 360 24.45 -16.38 0.32
CA ASN A 360 23.66 -15.32 0.96
C ASN A 360 24.57 -14.24 1.58
N ASP A 361 24.73 -13.11 0.88
CA ASP A 361 25.63 -12.01 1.28
C ASP A 361 25.02 -11.05 2.31
N PHE A 362 23.70 -11.08 2.46
CA PHE A 362 22.96 -10.24 3.40
C PHE A 362 21.74 -10.96 3.95
N ASP A 363 21.39 -10.66 5.20
CA ASP A 363 20.26 -11.28 5.89
C ASP A 363 19.06 -10.34 5.92
N LEU A 364 17.93 -10.76 5.35
CA LEU A 364 16.69 -9.99 5.37
C LEU A 364 16.21 -9.68 6.79
N ARG A 365 16.49 -10.55 7.75
CA ARG A 365 16.12 -10.37 9.17
C ARG A 365 16.87 -9.19 9.80
N GLN A 366 18.00 -8.79 9.23
CA GLN A 366 18.80 -7.65 9.69
C GLN A 366 18.32 -6.30 9.12
N LEU A 367 17.44 -6.26 8.12
CA LEU A 367 16.92 -5.01 7.53
C LEU A 367 16.28 -4.05 8.54
N ARG A 368 15.83 -4.56 9.70
CA ARG A 368 15.25 -3.76 10.80
C ARG A 368 16.26 -3.25 11.81
N ARG A 369 17.47 -3.82 11.83
CA ARG A 369 18.52 -3.55 12.83
C ARG A 369 19.69 -2.78 12.23
N GLU A 370 19.95 -3.00 10.95
CA GLU A 370 21.02 -2.37 10.20
C GLU A 370 20.44 -1.58 9.03
N ASP A 371 21.19 -0.59 8.55
CA ASP A 371 20.84 0.17 7.35
C ASP A 371 21.38 -0.55 6.11
N ILE A 372 20.54 -1.41 5.51
CA ILE A 372 20.86 -2.24 4.35
C ILE A 372 20.03 -1.78 3.15
N THR A 373 20.70 -1.56 2.03
CA THR A 373 20.05 -1.24 0.75
C THR A 373 20.26 -2.35 -0.25
N VAL A 374 19.16 -2.88 -0.78
CA VAL A 374 19.20 -3.92 -1.81
C VAL A 374 18.56 -3.38 -3.09
N TYR A 375 19.28 -3.49 -4.19
CA TYR A 375 18.78 -3.16 -5.52
C TYR A 375 18.55 -4.45 -6.29
N VAL A 376 17.36 -4.62 -6.83
CA VAL A 376 16.98 -5.79 -7.61
C VAL A 376 17.00 -5.38 -9.08
N GLY A 377 18.12 -5.69 -9.74
CA GLY A 377 18.53 -5.20 -11.05
C GLY A 377 18.15 -6.11 -12.21
N VAL A 378 16.94 -6.65 -12.24
CA VAL A 378 16.48 -7.56 -13.32
C VAL A 378 16.02 -6.75 -14.53
N ASN A 379 16.64 -6.92 -15.70
CA ASN A 379 16.24 -6.20 -16.91
C ASN A 379 14.75 -6.42 -17.25
N ALA A 380 14.06 -5.39 -17.73
CA ALA A 380 12.65 -5.45 -18.13
C ALA A 380 12.36 -6.58 -19.14
N GLU A 381 13.30 -6.84 -20.05
CA GLU A 381 13.21 -7.92 -21.05
C GLU A 381 13.28 -9.31 -20.40
N ASP A 382 14.01 -9.44 -19.29
CA ASP A 382 14.20 -10.68 -18.56
C ASP A 382 13.23 -10.85 -17.38
N MET A 383 12.30 -9.91 -17.17
CA MET A 383 11.35 -9.94 -16.05
C MET A 383 10.44 -11.18 -16.09
N SER A 384 10.07 -11.65 -17.28
CA SER A 384 9.29 -12.88 -17.44
C SER A 384 10.09 -14.12 -17.06
N LEU A 385 11.38 -14.15 -17.38
CA LEU A 385 12.31 -15.22 -17.03
C LEU A 385 12.67 -15.22 -15.54
N ALA A 386 12.80 -14.03 -14.96
CA ALA A 386 13.10 -13.84 -13.54
C ALA A 386 11.87 -13.91 -12.64
N TYR A 387 10.66 -14.12 -13.17
CA TYR A 387 9.43 -14.04 -12.39
C TYR A 387 9.48 -14.94 -11.15
N ASP A 388 9.93 -16.19 -11.30
CA ASP A 388 10.05 -17.14 -10.19
C ASP A 388 11.12 -16.71 -9.16
N PHE A 389 12.26 -16.15 -9.62
CA PHE A 389 13.29 -15.57 -8.76
C PHE A 389 12.80 -14.33 -8.00
N LEU A 390 12.11 -13.43 -8.69
CA LEU A 390 11.54 -12.21 -8.13
C LEU A 390 10.44 -12.52 -7.13
N ASN A 391 9.57 -13.48 -7.42
CA ASN A 391 8.53 -13.91 -6.48
C ASN A 391 9.14 -14.54 -5.23
N CYS A 392 10.18 -15.37 -5.36
CA CYS A 392 10.88 -15.92 -4.20
C CYS A 392 11.55 -14.82 -3.36
N SER A 393 12.24 -13.89 -4.02
CA SER A 393 12.95 -12.79 -3.35
C SER A 393 11.98 -11.81 -2.69
N LEU A 394 10.99 -11.33 -3.43
CA LEU A 394 10.01 -10.36 -2.94
C LEU A 394 9.08 -10.96 -1.90
N THR A 395 8.62 -12.20 -2.03
CA THR A 395 7.71 -12.81 -1.03
C THR A 395 8.44 -13.08 0.29
N SER A 396 9.70 -13.54 0.23
CA SER A 396 10.57 -13.65 1.41
C SER A 396 10.76 -12.29 2.10
N LEU A 397 10.84 -11.20 1.33
CA LEU A 397 10.89 -9.83 1.83
C LEU A 397 9.60 -9.36 2.49
N TRP A 398 8.44 -9.65 1.88
CA TRP A 398 7.14 -9.28 2.43
C TRP A 398 6.88 -9.99 3.76
N LYS A 399 7.33 -11.24 3.93
CA LYS A 399 7.15 -12.02 5.16
C LYS A 399 8.07 -11.56 6.31
N SER A 400 9.19 -10.91 6.02
CA SER A 400 10.05 -10.29 7.05
C SER A 400 9.43 -9.04 7.71
N ARG A 401 8.22 -8.63 7.31
CA ARG A 401 7.64 -7.31 7.65
C ARG A 401 6.68 -7.38 8.84
N TYR A 402 7.18 -6.94 9.99
CA TYR A 402 6.45 -6.05 10.90
C TYR A 402 7.31 -4.77 11.00
N GLU A 403 6.89 -3.75 10.23
CA GLU A 403 7.33 -2.34 10.14
C GLU A 403 8.84 -2.00 9.91
N LYS A 404 9.09 -1.20 8.84
CA LYS A 404 10.25 -0.29 8.54
C LYS A 404 10.80 -0.32 7.09
N THR A 405 10.48 -1.32 6.27
CA THR A 405 10.95 -1.36 4.87
C THR A 405 10.02 -0.56 3.96
N LEU A 406 10.53 0.24 3.02
CA LEU A 406 9.76 0.82 1.90
C LEU A 406 10.09 0.02 0.64
N THR A 407 9.08 -0.47 -0.08
CA THR A 407 9.25 -1.17 -1.36
C THR A 407 8.83 -0.22 -2.48
N LEU A 408 9.77 0.17 -3.34
CA LEU A 408 9.47 0.97 -4.54
C LEU A 408 9.32 0.01 -5.72
N THR A 409 8.09 -0.18 -6.20
CA THR A 409 7.79 -0.97 -7.40
C THR A 409 7.52 -0.07 -8.60
N ARG A 410 8.12 -0.42 -9.73
CA ARG A 410 7.87 0.24 -11.02
C ARG A 410 6.85 -0.62 -11.78
N HIS A 411 5.59 -0.19 -11.82
CA HIS A 411 4.62 -0.75 -12.79
C HIS A 411 4.90 -0.29 -14.21
#